data_AF-G4CK87-F1
#
_entry.id   AF-G4CK87-F1
#
_cell.length_a   1.000
_cell.length_b   1.000
_cell.length_c   1.000
_cell.angle_alpha   90.00
_cell.angle_beta   90.00
_cell.angle_gamma   90.00
#
_symmetry.space_group_name_H-M   'P 1'
#
loop_
_entity.id
_entity.type
_entity.pdbx_description
1 polymer ?
#
loop_
_entity_poly.entity_id
_entity_poly.type
_entity_poly.pdbx_seq_one_letter_code
_entity_poly.pdbx_strand_id
1 'polypeptide(L)'
;MLEQTRESHMKKYLLLLLLGFSSAAWAQRFPVDNMEVAVLKSAQFPQAELTSQGFSWLRLLSLGWLDGAQTFNMVQGVRIKDENNRFITHGMLPQHAGKVVALRRNGAGEIMEIWILTPIEHQAFQERAARLQQQNGGQ
;
A
#
# COMPACT_ATOMS: atom_id res chain seq x y z
N MET A 1 42.09 -35.18 -20.14
CA MET A 1 40.90 -34.91 -20.98
C MET A 1 39.56 -35.13 -20.25
N LEU A 2 39.49 -36.02 -19.24
CA LEU A 2 38.26 -36.28 -18.45
C LEU A 2 37.91 -35.20 -17.41
N GLU A 3 38.87 -34.40 -16.93
CA GLU A 3 38.62 -33.30 -15.97
C GLU A 3 37.89 -32.10 -16.59
N GLN A 4 38.18 -31.79 -17.85
CA GLN A 4 37.65 -30.59 -18.53
C GLN A 4 36.13 -30.68 -18.79
N THR A 5 35.62 -31.90 -18.97
CA THR A 5 34.19 -32.18 -19.14
C THR A 5 33.45 -32.02 -17.81
N ARG A 6 34.04 -32.46 -16.68
CA ARG A 6 33.46 -32.36 -15.34
C ARG A 6 33.26 -30.91 -14.90
N GLU A 7 34.24 -30.05 -15.18
CA GLU A 7 34.19 -28.61 -14.95
C GLU A 7 33.04 -27.93 -15.72
N SER A 8 32.82 -28.32 -16.98
CA SER A 8 31.74 -27.77 -17.82
C SER A 8 30.36 -28.11 -17.26
N HIS A 9 30.15 -29.34 -16.78
CA HIS A 9 28.89 -29.76 -16.19
C HIS A 9 28.63 -29.05 -14.85
N MET A 10 29.64 -28.94 -13.99
CA MET A 10 29.51 -28.28 -12.69
C MET A 10 29.15 -26.79 -12.82
N LYS A 11 29.72 -26.10 -13.83
CA LYS A 11 29.38 -24.71 -14.16
C LYS A 11 27.95 -24.56 -14.68
N LYS A 12 27.45 -25.51 -15.48
CA LYS A 12 26.06 -25.50 -15.98
C LYS A 12 25.05 -25.72 -14.85
N TYR A 13 25.34 -26.63 -13.92
CA TYR A 13 24.50 -26.84 -12.73
C TYR A 13 24.52 -25.63 -11.81
N LEU A 14 25.67 -24.99 -11.62
CA LEU A 14 25.77 -23.75 -10.86
C LEU A 14 24.97 -22.62 -11.51
N LEU A 15 25.01 -22.51 -12.85
CA LEU A 15 24.21 -21.52 -13.58
C LEU A 15 22.71 -21.76 -13.43
N LEU A 16 22.26 -23.02 -13.56
CA LEU A 16 20.86 -23.42 -13.37
C LEU A 16 20.39 -23.15 -11.93
N LEU A 17 21.24 -23.39 -10.94
CA LEU A 17 20.97 -23.09 -9.53
C LEU A 17 20.79 -21.58 -9.33
N LEU A 18 21.71 -20.76 -9.85
CA LEU A 18 21.64 -19.30 -9.73
C LEU A 18 20.42 -18.69 -10.45
N LEU A 19 20.02 -19.23 -11.61
CA LEU A 19 18.78 -18.82 -12.27
C LEU A 19 17.55 -19.15 -11.42
N GLY A 20 17.53 -20.32 -10.75
CA GLY A 20 16.44 -20.71 -9.86
C GLY A 20 16.21 -19.76 -8.68
N PHE A 21 17.28 -19.19 -8.12
CA PHE A 21 17.20 -18.27 -6.98
C PHE A 21 16.81 -16.82 -7.35
N SER A 22 16.89 -16.44 -8.63
CA SER A 22 16.57 -15.07 -9.07
C SER A 22 15.06 -14.74 -9.11
N SER A 23 14.18 -15.72 -8.89
CA SER A 23 12.73 -15.57 -9.06
C SER A 23 11.98 -15.05 -7.82
N ALA A 24 12.67 -14.88 -6.69
CA ALA A 24 12.04 -14.50 -5.42
C ALA A 24 12.43 -13.09 -4.96
N ALA A 25 12.48 -12.12 -5.87
CA ALA A 25 12.44 -10.72 -5.47
C ALA A 25 11.00 -10.36 -5.10
N TRP A 26 10.58 -10.73 -3.89
CA TRP A 26 9.39 -10.15 -3.28
C TRP A 26 9.70 -8.66 -3.11
N ALA A 27 9.21 -7.84 -4.03
CA ALA A 27 9.19 -6.39 -3.86
C ALA A 27 8.32 -6.12 -2.64
N GLN A 28 8.96 -6.02 -1.47
CA GLN A 28 8.30 -5.93 -0.18
C GLN A 28 7.50 -4.62 -0.14
N ARG A 29 6.24 -4.74 -0.57
CA ARG A 29 5.27 -3.66 -0.58
C ARG A 29 4.50 -3.78 0.72
N PHE A 30 5.07 -3.22 1.77
CA PHE A 30 4.34 -2.92 2.97
C PHE A 30 4.28 -1.40 3.12
N PRO A 31 3.08 -0.82 3.22
CA PRO A 31 2.92 0.59 3.53
C PRO A 31 3.67 0.88 4.82
N VAL A 32 4.48 1.94 4.77
CA VAL A 32 5.43 2.29 5.80
C VAL A 32 4.71 2.46 7.13
N ASP A 33 5.31 1.96 8.20
CA ASP A 33 4.85 2.16 9.58
C ASP A 33 4.46 3.65 9.76
N ASN A 34 3.26 3.92 10.30
CA ASN A 34 2.62 5.25 10.41
C ASN A 34 1.85 5.77 9.18
N MET A 35 1.30 4.90 8.35
CA MET A 35 0.29 5.31 7.36
C MET A 35 -1.14 5.07 7.87
N GLU A 36 -2.01 6.05 7.62
CA GLU A 36 -3.43 5.99 7.95
C GLU A 36 -4.22 5.42 6.77
N VAL A 37 -5.23 4.60 7.03
CA VAL A 37 -6.05 3.98 5.97
C VAL A 37 -7.39 4.69 5.87
N ALA A 38 -7.77 5.08 4.65
CA ALA A 38 -9.06 5.69 4.34
C ALA A 38 -9.60 5.20 2.99
N VAL A 39 -10.88 5.43 2.73
CA VAL A 39 -11.46 5.21 1.39
C VAL A 39 -11.42 6.52 0.62
N LEU A 40 -10.90 6.47 -0.60
CA LEU A 40 -10.89 7.60 -1.51
C LEU A 40 -12.30 7.79 -2.09
N LYS A 41 -13.00 8.88 -1.74
CA LYS A 41 -14.34 9.16 -2.31
C LYS A 41 -14.20 9.90 -3.63
N SER A 42 -13.38 10.94 -3.64
CA SER A 42 -13.07 11.72 -4.83
C SER A 42 -11.68 12.35 -4.67
N ALA A 43 -11.06 12.71 -5.79
CA ALA A 43 -9.79 13.45 -5.78
C ALA A 43 -9.81 14.48 -6.89
N GLN A 44 -9.49 15.73 -6.55
CA GLN A 44 -9.31 16.82 -7.50
C GLN A 44 -8.20 17.72 -6.98
N PHE A 45 -6.99 17.54 -7.49
CA PHE A 45 -5.82 18.30 -7.02
C PHE A 45 -6.11 19.81 -6.98
N PRO A 46 -5.81 20.52 -5.88
CA PRO A 46 -5.00 20.10 -4.72
C PRO A 46 -5.77 19.42 -3.57
N GLN A 47 -7.04 19.06 -3.75
CA GLN A 47 -7.89 18.51 -2.69
C GLN A 47 -8.25 17.04 -2.93
N ALA A 48 -8.31 16.25 -1.86
CA ALA A 48 -8.78 14.88 -1.89
C ALA A 48 -9.87 14.70 -0.84
N GLU A 49 -11.00 14.13 -1.24
CA GLU A 49 -12.09 13.77 -0.33
C GLU A 49 -11.92 12.33 0.11
N LEU A 50 -11.75 12.15 1.40
CA LEU A 50 -11.45 10.88 2.03
C LEU A 50 -12.51 10.62 3.10
N THR A 51 -12.93 9.38 3.24
CA THR A 51 -13.78 9.01 4.37
C THR A 51 -12.96 9.13 5.66
N SER A 52 -13.46 9.90 6.61
CA SER A 52 -12.78 10.27 7.86
C SER A 52 -12.27 9.09 8.67
N GLN A 53 -10.98 9.15 8.96
CA GLN A 53 -10.24 8.66 10.13
C GLN A 53 -10.20 7.16 10.44
N GLY A 54 -9.02 6.58 10.21
CA GLY A 54 -8.59 5.29 10.76
C GLY A 54 -9.62 4.17 10.67
N PHE A 55 -9.66 3.31 11.67
CA PHE A 55 -10.54 2.13 11.82
C PHE A 55 -12.03 2.33 11.52
N SER A 56 -12.51 3.56 11.33
CA SER A 56 -13.87 3.90 10.94
C SER A 56 -14.27 3.30 9.59
N TRP A 57 -13.33 3.01 8.69
CA TRP A 57 -13.64 2.34 7.42
C TRP A 57 -14.17 0.90 7.61
N LEU A 58 -13.76 0.19 8.67
CA LEU A 58 -14.30 -1.14 9.02
C LEU A 58 -15.76 -1.03 9.47
N ARG A 59 -16.11 0.05 10.17
CA ARG A 59 -17.51 0.36 10.54
C ARG A 59 -18.36 0.72 9.33
N LEU A 60 -17.79 1.44 8.37
CA LEU A 60 -18.42 1.78 7.09
C LEU A 60 -18.87 0.53 6.30
N LEU A 61 -18.05 -0.53 6.31
CA LEU A 61 -18.38 -1.81 5.67
C LEU A 61 -19.38 -2.65 6.48
N SER A 62 -19.31 -2.61 7.81
CA SER A 62 -20.18 -3.45 8.67
C SER A 62 -21.55 -2.85 8.95
N LEU A 63 -21.68 -1.52 8.96
CA LEU A 63 -22.93 -0.83 9.31
C LEU A 63 -23.67 -0.24 8.10
N GLY A 64 -23.02 -0.16 6.94
CA GLY A 64 -23.60 0.46 5.75
C GLY A 64 -23.72 1.98 5.92
N TRP A 65 -22.84 2.71 5.23
CA TRP A 65 -23.01 4.14 4.92
C TRP A 65 -22.90 5.10 6.12
N LEU A 66 -21.66 5.38 6.54
CA LEU A 66 -21.32 6.58 7.32
C LEU A 66 -20.70 7.61 6.38
N ASP A 67 -21.52 8.56 5.92
CA ASP A 67 -21.19 9.59 4.92
C ASP A 67 -20.24 10.70 5.42
N GLY A 68 -19.30 10.36 6.31
CA GLY A 68 -18.29 11.28 6.84
C GLY A 68 -17.14 11.46 5.87
N ALA A 69 -17.35 12.11 4.73
CA ALA A 69 -16.27 12.52 3.85
C ALA A 69 -15.63 13.82 4.38
N GLN A 70 -14.31 13.83 4.50
CA GLN A 70 -13.52 15.00 4.84
C GLN A 70 -12.59 15.35 3.68
N THR A 71 -12.51 16.64 3.37
CA THR A 71 -11.61 17.15 2.35
C THR A 71 -10.27 17.49 2.98
N PHE A 72 -9.20 16.97 2.37
CA PHE A 72 -7.83 17.20 2.79
C PHE A 72 -7.03 17.81 1.65
N ASN A 73 -6.12 18.73 1.98
CA ASN A 73 -5.21 19.31 1.01
C ASN A 73 -4.03 18.37 0.75
N MET A 74 -3.58 18.31 -0.50
CA MET A 74 -2.38 17.60 -0.94
C MET A 74 -1.24 18.59 -1.14
N VAL A 75 -0.04 18.21 -0.73
CA VAL A 75 1.16 18.99 -1.05
C VAL A 75 1.46 18.92 -2.55
N GLN A 76 2.13 19.93 -3.12
CA GLN A 76 2.48 19.94 -4.55
C GLN A 76 3.34 18.73 -4.96
N GLY A 77 4.22 18.24 -4.07
CA GLY A 77 5.06 17.07 -4.28
C GLY A 77 4.44 15.75 -3.83
N VAL A 78 3.11 15.62 -3.80
CA VAL A 78 2.42 14.42 -3.30
C VAL A 78 2.88 13.19 -4.06
N ARG A 79 3.32 12.16 -3.32
CA ARG A 79 3.75 10.89 -3.91
C ARG A 79 2.57 9.93 -3.95
N ILE A 80 2.15 9.53 -5.14
CA ILE A 80 1.02 8.62 -5.30
C ILE A 80 1.52 7.32 -5.89
N LYS A 81 1.20 6.20 -5.24
CA LYS A 81 1.55 4.86 -5.70
C LYS A 81 0.30 4.04 -6.00
N ASP A 82 0.29 3.37 -7.16
CA ASP A 82 -0.78 2.45 -7.55
C ASP A 82 -0.63 1.07 -6.86
N GLU A 83 -1.56 0.15 -7.13
CA GLU A 83 -1.56 -1.26 -6.69
C GLU A 83 -0.36 -2.10 -7.19
N ASN A 84 0.41 -1.60 -8.15
CA ASN A 84 1.62 -2.24 -8.69
C ASN A 84 2.93 -1.58 -8.22
N ASN A 85 2.86 -0.64 -7.27
CA ASN A 85 3.97 0.11 -6.67
C ASN A 85 4.63 1.05 -7.69
N ARG A 86 3.86 1.46 -8.70
CA ARG A 86 4.23 2.45 -9.69
C ARG A 86 3.82 3.82 -9.19
N PHE A 87 4.67 4.80 -9.42
CA PHE A 87 4.30 6.19 -9.16
C PHE A 87 3.33 6.67 -10.24
N ILE A 88 2.22 7.26 -9.82
CA ILE A 88 1.22 7.87 -10.70
C ILE A 88 1.09 9.36 -10.39
N THR A 89 0.63 10.13 -11.37
CA THR A 89 0.38 11.56 -11.21
C THR A 89 -0.96 11.81 -10.50
N HIS A 90 -1.10 12.97 -9.84
CA HIS A 90 -2.35 13.37 -9.17
C HIS A 90 -3.58 13.39 -10.11
N GLY A 91 -3.39 13.61 -11.41
CA GLY A 91 -4.48 13.54 -12.40
C GLY A 91 -5.06 12.14 -12.61
N MET A 92 -4.35 11.08 -12.20
CA MET A 92 -4.82 9.69 -12.29
C MET A 92 -5.53 9.23 -11.02
N LEU A 93 -5.37 9.95 -9.91
CA LEU A 93 -6.00 9.63 -8.63
C LEU A 93 -7.54 9.53 -8.68
N PRO A 94 -8.28 10.38 -9.43
CA PRO A 94 -9.74 10.25 -9.53
C PRO A 94 -10.21 8.91 -10.12
N GLN A 95 -9.38 8.23 -10.93
CA GLN A 95 -9.70 6.91 -11.50
C GLN A 95 -9.70 5.80 -10.44
N HIS A 96 -9.20 6.09 -9.25
CA HIS A 96 -9.12 5.18 -8.11
C HIS A 96 -10.14 5.53 -7.01
N ALA A 97 -11.15 6.35 -7.32
CA ALA A 97 -12.28 6.58 -6.43
C ALA A 97 -12.97 5.25 -6.04
N GLY A 98 -13.42 5.18 -4.79
CA GLY A 98 -13.94 3.97 -4.15
C GLY A 98 -12.89 2.99 -3.65
N LYS A 99 -11.61 3.17 -3.98
CA LYS A 99 -10.53 2.31 -3.49
C LYS A 99 -10.07 2.70 -2.10
N VAL A 100 -9.58 1.71 -1.37
CA VAL A 100 -8.92 1.91 -0.08
C VAL A 100 -7.49 2.40 -0.32
N VAL A 101 -7.13 3.50 0.31
CA VAL A 101 -5.82 4.14 0.19
C VAL A 101 -5.18 4.27 1.57
N ALA A 102 -3.87 4.03 1.63
CA ALA A 102 -3.04 4.42 2.76
C ALA A 102 -2.47 5.81 2.50
N LEU A 103 -2.46 6.65 3.52
CA LEU A 103 -2.16 8.07 3.45
C LEU A 103 -1.12 8.40 4.51
N ARG A 104 -0.21 9.30 4.17
CA ARG A 104 0.69 9.95 5.13
C ARG A 104 0.46 11.44 5.08
N ARG A 105 0.22 12.02 6.26
CA ARG A 105 0.05 13.46 6.44
C ARG A 105 1.31 14.08 7.03
N ASN A 106 1.57 15.34 6.70
CA ASN A 106 2.59 16.15 7.36
C ASN A 106 2.08 16.67 8.71
N GLY A 107 2.95 17.37 9.45
CA GLY A 107 2.56 18.02 10.71
C GLY A 107 1.50 19.14 10.57
N ALA A 108 1.26 19.63 9.35
CA ALA A 108 0.21 20.60 9.03
C ALA A 108 -1.12 19.93 8.63
N GLY A 109 -1.18 18.60 8.59
CA GLY A 109 -2.37 17.82 8.20
C GLY A 109 -2.57 17.64 6.70
N GLU A 110 -1.64 18.09 5.87
CA GLU A 110 -1.67 17.94 4.41
C GLU A 110 -1.14 16.57 3.98
N ILE A 111 -1.71 16.00 2.93
CA ILE A 111 -1.34 14.69 2.40
C ILE A 111 -0.01 14.81 1.64
N MET A 112 1.00 14.09 2.12
CA MET A 112 2.32 13.99 1.48
C MET A 112 2.43 12.77 0.56
N GLU A 113 1.78 11.67 0.92
CA GLU A 113 1.94 10.40 0.23
C GLU A 113 0.65 9.58 0.30
N ILE A 114 0.29 8.97 -0.83
CA ILE A 114 -0.93 8.19 -1.06
C ILE A 114 -0.53 6.86 -1.71
N TRP A 115 -0.99 5.76 -1.14
CA TRP A 115 -0.74 4.41 -1.64
C TRP A 115 -2.08 3.71 -1.84
N ILE A 116 -2.39 3.35 -3.07
CA ILE A 116 -3.61 2.61 -3.39
C ILE A 116 -3.39 1.17 -2.99
N LEU A 117 -4.17 0.67 -2.04
CA LEU A 117 -3.95 -0.64 -1.44
C LEU A 117 -4.54 -1.74 -2.32
N THR A 118 -3.80 -2.84 -2.43
CA THR A 118 -4.33 -4.10 -2.96
C THR A 118 -5.26 -4.77 -1.95
N PRO A 119 -6.15 -5.68 -2.39
CA PRO A 119 -7.04 -6.42 -1.48
C PRO A 119 -6.30 -7.20 -0.38
N ILE A 120 -5.09 -7.69 -0.68
CA ILE A 120 -4.27 -8.45 0.27
C ILE A 120 -3.67 -7.52 1.34
N GLU A 121 -3.13 -6.37 0.92
CA GLU A 121 -2.61 -5.36 1.85
C GLU A 121 -3.71 -4.78 2.74
N HIS A 122 -4.90 -4.64 2.17
CA HIS A 122 -6.09 -4.24 2.89
C HIS A 122 -6.42 -5.21 4.03
N GLN A 123 -6.40 -6.53 3.79
CA GLN A 123 -6.56 -7.53 4.86
C GLN A 123 -5.44 -7.45 5.91
N ALA A 124 -4.18 -7.28 5.49
CA ALA A 124 -3.07 -7.12 6.42
C ALA A 124 -3.21 -5.85 7.30
N PHE A 125 -3.85 -4.79 6.80
CA PHE A 125 -4.24 -3.66 7.63
C PHE A 125 -5.39 -3.99 8.58
N GLN A 126 -6.39 -4.76 8.17
CA GLN A 126 -7.48 -5.21 9.05
C GLN A 126 -6.93 -5.97 10.25
N GLU A 127 -6.02 -6.90 10.02
CA GLU A 127 -5.42 -7.72 11.08
C GLU A 127 -4.54 -6.90 12.03
N ARG A 128 -3.76 -5.96 11.49
CA ARG A 128 -2.95 -5.03 12.31
C ARG A 128 -3.82 -4.12 13.15
N ALA A 129 -4.84 -3.56 12.52
CA ALA A 129 -5.86 -2.76 13.17
C ALA A 129 -6.49 -3.59 14.31
N ALA A 130 -7.07 -4.77 14.03
CA ALA A 130 -7.75 -5.60 15.01
C ALA A 130 -6.87 -5.92 16.24
N ARG A 131 -5.58 -6.19 16.01
CA ARG A 131 -4.60 -6.39 17.09
C ARG A 131 -4.39 -5.15 17.95
N LEU A 132 -4.28 -3.96 17.35
CA LEU A 132 -4.14 -2.70 18.09
C LEU A 132 -5.37 -2.38 18.96
N GLN A 133 -6.58 -2.76 18.51
CA GLN A 133 -7.80 -2.63 19.33
C GLN A 133 -7.82 -3.57 20.53
N GLN A 134 -7.42 -4.83 20.35
CA GLN A 134 -7.33 -5.78 21.46
C GLN A 134 -6.30 -5.34 22.50
N GLN A 135 -5.22 -4.68 22.06
CA GLN A 135 -4.18 -4.19 22.95
C GLN A 135 -4.59 -2.91 23.73
N ASN A 136 -5.43 -2.05 23.14
CA ASN A 136 -5.91 -0.82 23.79
C ASN A 136 -7.25 -0.97 24.53
N GLY A 137 -8.02 -2.04 24.28
CA GLY A 137 -9.29 -2.32 24.97
C GLY A 137 -9.17 -3.16 26.25
N GLY A 138 -7.94 -3.44 26.69
CA GLY A 138 -7.62 -4.24 27.88
C GLY A 138 -6.93 -3.45 28.99
N GLN A 139 -7.28 -2.16 29.16
CA GLN A 139 -6.91 -1.34 30.32
C GLN A 139 -8.16 -0.84 31.03
#